data_AF-G7W9M3-F1
#
_entry.id   AF-G7W9M3-F1
#
_cell.length_a   1.000
_cell.length_b   1.000
_cell.length_c   1.000
_cell.angle_alpha   90.00
_cell.angle_beta   90.00
_cell.angle_gamma   90.00
#
_symmetry.space_group_name_H-M   'P 1'
#
loop_
_entity.id
_entity.type
_entity.pdbx_description
1 polymer ?
#
loop_
_entity_poly.entity_id
_entity_poly.type
_entity_poly.pdbx_seq_one_letter_code
_entity_poly.pdbx_strand_id
1 'polypeptide(L)'
;MRRLAASVLALALLVLSAAPALGAVDQGKLNEIKALTQQMYSIKAQIIDKEVEAGILDQTKAEKIKKMMQERQQKIEQDIDKGEFHGFGHKKGGGHKHSNAQRPE
;
A
#
# COMPACT_ATOMS: atom_id res chain seq x y z
N MET A 1 -2.46 -28.10 15.05
CA MET A 1 -1.76 -26.82 14.79
C MET A 1 -0.28 -27.02 14.41
N ARG A 2 0.07 -27.94 13.49
CA ARG A 2 1.47 -28.17 13.06
C ARG A 2 1.68 -28.19 11.53
N ARG A 3 0.62 -27.91 10.74
CA ARG A 3 0.67 -27.98 9.27
C ARG A 3 0.60 -26.62 8.56
N LEU A 4 0.45 -25.52 9.29
CA LEU A 4 0.39 -24.16 8.72
C LEU A 4 1.77 -23.47 8.67
N ALA A 5 2.76 -23.95 9.43
CA ALA A 5 4.10 -23.37 9.42
C ALA A 5 4.91 -23.74 8.17
N ALA A 6 4.55 -24.84 7.50
CA ALA A 6 5.25 -25.30 6.31
C ALA A 6 4.84 -24.54 5.03
N SER A 7 3.65 -23.93 4.99
CA SER A 7 3.16 -23.23 3.80
C SER A 7 3.73 -21.81 3.66
N VAL A 8 4.08 -21.14 4.77
CA VAL A 8 4.68 -19.79 4.73
C VAL A 8 6.12 -19.84 4.22
N LEU A 9 6.86 -20.89 4.53
CA LEU A 9 8.26 -21.05 4.11
C LEU A 9 8.39 -21.40 2.61
N ALA A 10 7.40 -22.10 2.04
CA ALA A 10 7.39 -22.45 0.61
C ALA A 10 7.15 -21.23 -0.30
N LEU A 11 6.43 -20.21 0.17
CA LEU A 11 6.21 -18.94 -0.55
C LEU A 11 7.48 -18.08 -0.64
N ALA A 12 8.41 -18.23 0.31
CA ALA A 12 9.65 -17.45 0.35
C ALA A 12 10.73 -17.92 -0.64
N LEU A 13 10.65 -19.17 -1.13
CA LEU A 13 11.69 -19.80 -1.96
C LEU A 13 11.49 -19.65 -3.48
N LEU A 14 10.39 -19.04 -3.93
CA LEU A 14 10.10 -18.86 -5.37
C LEU A 14 10.60 -17.54 -5.97
N VAL A 15 11.33 -16.71 -5.21
CA VAL A 15 11.88 -15.43 -5.71
C VAL A 15 13.34 -15.59 -6.16
N LEU A 16 13.58 -16.56 -7.05
CA LEU A 16 14.77 -16.59 -7.90
C LEU A 16 14.31 -16.56 -9.35
N SER A 17 14.11 -15.38 -9.91
CA SER A 17 13.99 -15.24 -11.37
C SER A 17 14.48 -13.88 -11.84
N ALA A 18 15.45 -13.95 -12.75
CA ALA A 18 15.82 -13.02 -13.81
C ALA A 18 15.62 -11.51 -13.55
N ALA A 19 16.73 -10.77 -13.54
CA ALA A 19 16.72 -9.32 -13.61
C ALA A 19 15.94 -8.86 -14.86
N PRO A 20 14.86 -8.07 -14.71
CA PRO A 20 14.04 -7.67 -15.84
C PRO A 20 14.78 -6.64 -16.71
N ALA A 21 14.63 -6.77 -18.03
CA ALA A 21 15.03 -5.74 -18.98
C ALA A 21 14.19 -4.47 -18.74
N LEU A 22 14.86 -3.38 -18.36
CA LEU A 22 14.23 -2.07 -18.14
C LEU A 22 13.69 -1.54 -19.48
N GLY A 23 12.39 -1.65 -19.73
CA GLY A 23 11.81 -1.09 -20.96
C GLY A 23 10.30 -1.25 -21.12
N ALA A 24 9.70 -2.36 -20.68
CA ALA A 24 8.26 -2.58 -20.73
C ALA A 24 7.72 -2.98 -19.35
N VAL A 25 6.58 -2.40 -18.97
CA VAL A 25 5.90 -2.75 -17.72
C VAL A 25 5.28 -4.14 -17.88
N ASP A 26 5.74 -5.09 -17.06
CA ASP A 26 5.23 -6.46 -17.04
C ASP A 26 3.84 -6.50 -16.38
N GLN A 27 2.82 -6.79 -17.18
CA GLN A 27 1.42 -6.87 -16.73
C GLN A 27 1.16 -8.03 -15.76
N GLY A 28 1.90 -9.14 -15.87
CA GLY A 28 1.84 -10.23 -14.91
C GLY A 28 2.32 -9.79 -13.54
N LYS A 29 3.44 -9.03 -13.51
CA LYS A 29 3.97 -8.45 -12.27
C LYS A 29 3.09 -7.35 -11.69
N LEU A 30 2.41 -6.56 -12.52
CA LEU A 30 1.42 -5.59 -12.03
C LEU A 30 0.24 -6.28 -11.32
N ASN A 31 -0.24 -7.41 -11.83
CA ASN A 31 -1.30 -8.19 -11.16
C ASN A 31 -0.84 -8.75 -9.81
N GLU A 32 0.40 -9.25 -9.73
CA GLU A 32 1.01 -9.68 -8.47
C GLU A 32 1.08 -8.51 -7.46
N ILE A 33 1.51 -7.32 -7.91
CA ILE A 33 1.54 -6.11 -7.09
C ILE A 33 0.13 -5.72 -6.63
N LYS A 34 -0.88 -5.79 -7.51
CA LYS A 34 -2.28 -5.50 -7.15
C LYS A 34 -2.74 -6.39 -6.01
N ALA A 35 -2.53 -7.71 -6.13
CA ALA A 35 -2.87 -8.67 -5.08
C ALA A 35 -2.15 -8.37 -3.75
N LEU A 36 -0.85 -8.05 -3.79
CA LEU A 36 -0.08 -7.68 -2.59
C LEU A 36 -0.61 -6.41 -1.93
N THR A 37 -0.99 -5.39 -2.71
CA THR A 37 -1.55 -4.15 -2.14
C THR A 37 -2.90 -4.38 -1.48
N GLN A 38 -3.73 -5.25 -2.04
CA GLN A 38 -5.01 -5.66 -1.45
C GLN A 38 -4.82 -6.43 -0.15
N GLN A 39 -3.87 -7.36 -0.10
CA GLN A 39 -3.50 -8.06 1.13
C GLN A 39 -3.03 -7.06 2.21
N MET A 40 -2.18 -6.10 1.84
CA MET A 40 -1.72 -5.06 2.75
C MET A 40 -2.87 -4.19 3.26
N TYR A 41 -3.85 -3.84 2.42
CA TYR A 41 -5.05 -3.13 2.86
C TYR A 41 -5.83 -3.94 3.91
N SER A 42 -6.06 -5.22 3.65
CA SER A 42 -6.76 -6.11 4.59
C SER A 42 -6.05 -6.19 5.95
N ILE A 43 -4.72 -6.38 5.94
CA ILE A 43 -3.91 -6.43 7.17
C ILE A 43 -4.03 -5.11 7.94
N LYS A 44 -3.94 -3.96 7.27
CA LYS A 44 -4.06 -2.65 7.93
C LYS A 44 -5.45 -2.42 8.53
N ALA A 45 -6.51 -2.85 7.86
CA ALA A 45 -7.86 -2.76 8.39
C ALA A 45 -8.01 -3.60 9.67
N GLN A 46 -7.48 -4.83 9.68
CA GLN A 46 -7.47 -5.69 10.86
C GLN A 46 -6.65 -5.08 12.01
N ILE A 47 -5.53 -4.43 11.72
CA ILE A 47 -4.75 -3.71 12.74
C ILE A 47 -5.58 -2.60 13.37
N ILE A 48 -6.28 -1.79 12.58
CA ILE A 48 -7.15 -0.72 13.09
C ILE A 48 -8.25 -1.29 13.98
N ASP A 49 -8.88 -2.39 13.58
CA ASP A 49 -9.90 -3.05 14.41
C ASP A 49 -9.31 -3.51 15.75
N LYS A 50 -8.08 -4.06 15.74
CA LYS A 50 -7.36 -4.45 16.96
C LYS A 50 -6.91 -3.26 17.81
N GLU A 51 -6.59 -2.12 17.21
CA GLU A 51 -6.31 -0.88 17.94
C GLU A 51 -7.56 -0.36 18.66
N VAL A 52 -8.75 -0.54 18.07
CA VAL A 52 -10.02 -0.22 18.74
C VAL A 52 -10.30 -1.20 19.89
N GLU A 53 -10.17 -2.50 19.65
CA GLU A 53 -10.34 -3.52 20.70
C GLU A 53 -9.37 -3.30 21.88
N ALA A 54 -8.15 -2.85 21.61
CA ALA A 54 -7.15 -2.52 22.61
C ALA A 54 -7.39 -1.16 23.32
N GLY A 55 -8.40 -0.39 22.91
CA GLY A 55 -8.68 0.95 23.45
C GLY A 55 -7.64 2.01 23.07
N ILE A 56 -6.74 1.70 22.12
CA ILE A 56 -5.73 2.64 21.60
C ILE A 56 -6.40 3.67 20.68
N LEU A 57 -7.42 3.22 19.93
CA LEU A 57 -8.12 4.03 18.94
C LEU A 57 -9.63 4.04 19.23
N ASP A 58 -10.25 5.20 19.04
CA ASP A 58 -11.71 5.33 19.13
C ASP A 58 -12.39 4.78 17.85
N GLN A 59 -13.59 4.21 18.00
CA GLN A 59 -14.37 3.65 16.89
C GLN A 59 -14.60 4.67 15.76
N THR A 60 -14.94 5.92 16.12
CA THR A 60 -15.20 7.00 15.16
C THR A 60 -13.94 7.34 14.37
N LYS A 61 -12.78 7.31 15.04
CA LYS A 61 -11.48 7.54 14.40
C LYS A 61 -11.11 6.37 13.50
N ALA A 62 -11.31 5.14 13.93
CA ALA A 62 -11.08 3.94 13.12
C ALA A 62 -11.89 3.95 11.83
N GLU A 63 -13.16 4.31 11.88
CA GLU A 63 -14.01 4.42 10.68
C GLU A 63 -13.49 5.48 9.71
N LYS A 64 -13.08 6.65 10.21
CA LYS A 64 -12.48 7.70 9.39
C LYS A 64 -11.18 7.23 8.73
N ILE A 65 -10.32 6.52 9.46
CA ILE A 65 -9.06 5.98 8.92
C ILE A 65 -9.35 4.92 7.85
N LYS A 66 -10.27 3.98 8.13
CA LYS A 66 -10.65 2.93 7.16
C LYS A 66 -11.22 3.52 5.87
N LYS A 67 -12.01 4.59 5.94
CA LYS A 67 -12.51 5.32 4.76
C LYS A 67 -11.37 5.92 3.94
N MET A 68 -10.46 6.67 4.57
CA MET A 68 -9.31 7.26 3.87
C MET A 68 -8.38 6.18 3.27
N MET A 69 -8.23 5.06 3.96
CA MET A 69 -7.48 3.92 3.44
C MET A 69 -8.14 3.30 2.21
N GLN A 70 -9.46 3.18 2.19
CA GLN A 70 -10.20 2.64 1.04
C GLN A 70 -10.04 3.56 -0.18
N GLU A 71 -10.18 4.87 -0.02
CA GLU A 71 -9.97 5.84 -1.11
C GLU A 71 -8.54 5.75 -1.66
N ARG A 72 -7.54 5.61 -0.77
CA ARG A 72 -6.14 5.41 -1.17
C ARG A 72 -5.93 4.08 -1.90
N GLN A 73 -6.58 3.00 -1.45
CA GLN A 73 -6.48 1.69 -2.07
C GLN A 73 -7.05 1.71 -3.50
N GLN A 74 -8.21 2.35 -3.70
CA GLN A 74 -8.80 2.52 -5.04
C GLN A 74 -7.86 3.28 -5.98
N LYS A 75 -7.21 4.34 -5.50
CA LYS A 75 -6.23 5.07 -6.30
C LYS A 75 -5.04 4.20 -6.69
N ILE A 76 -4.51 3.40 -5.75
CA ILE A 76 -3.40 2.48 -6.02
C ILE A 76 -3.80 1.48 -7.10
N GLU A 77 -5.00 0.90 -7.01
CA GLU A 77 -5.49 -0.05 -8.02
C GLU A 77 -5.63 0.60 -9.40
N GLN A 78 -6.15 1.82 -9.47
CA GLN A 78 -6.22 2.59 -10.73
C GLN A 78 -4.84 2.89 -11.31
N ASP A 79 -3.87 3.29 -10.48
CA ASP A 79 -2.51 3.57 -10.92
C ASP A 79 -1.83 2.29 -11.43
N ILE A 80 -2.06 1.14 -10.79
CA ILE A 80 -1.58 -0.17 -11.25
C ILE A 80 -2.23 -0.56 -12.59
N ASP A 81 -3.55 -0.41 -12.72
CA ASP A 81 -4.28 -0.77 -13.94
C ASP A 81 -3.83 0.09 -15.15
N LYS A 82 -3.34 1.31 -14.91
CA LYS A 82 -2.74 2.20 -15.94
C LYS A 82 -1.25 1.93 -16.20
N GLY A 83 -0.61 1.07 -15.41
CA GLY A 83 0.85 0.89 -15.43
C GLY A 83 1.64 2.09 -14.90
N GLU A 84 0.99 3.01 -14.19
CA GLU A 84 1.56 4.22 -13.59
C GLU A 84 1.96 4.01 -12.12
N PHE A 85 2.02 2.75 -11.65
CA PHE A 85 2.42 2.45 -10.29
C PHE A 85 3.91 2.71 -10.07
N HIS A 86 4.21 3.78 -9.33
CA HIS A 86 5.58 4.21 -9.04
C HIS A 86 6.19 3.60 -7.77
N GLY A 87 5.51 2.66 -7.11
CA GLY A 87 6.04 2.01 -5.91
C GLY A 87 6.06 2.89 -4.66
N PHE A 88 6.76 2.43 -3.63
CA PHE A 88 6.92 3.15 -2.37
C PHE A 88 8.03 4.21 -2.49
N GLY A 89 7.73 5.46 -2.13
CA GLY A 89 8.74 6.53 -2.05
C GLY A 89 8.91 7.40 -3.30
N HIS A 90 8.47 6.97 -4.48
CA HIS A 90 8.43 7.83 -5.67
C HIS A 90 7.10 8.60 -5.78
N LYS A 91 6.81 9.44 -4.78
CA LYS A 91 6.12 10.68 -5.15
C LYS A 91 7.21 11.57 -5.74
N LYS A 92 7.15 11.85 -7.05
CA LYS A 92 7.87 13.01 -7.60
C LYS A 92 7.58 14.17 -6.66
N GLY A 93 8.62 14.61 -5.95
CA GLY A 93 8.51 15.62 -4.92
C GLY A 93 7.86 16.85 -5.53
N GLY A 94 6.59 17.08 -5.18
CA GLY A 94 6.05 18.43 -5.18
C GLY A 94 6.82 19.15 -4.09
N GLY A 95 7.96 19.74 -4.46
CA GLY A 95 8.67 20.65 -3.59
C GLY A 95 7.65 21.62 -3.02
N HIS A 96 7.47 21.61 -1.70
CA HIS A 96 6.72 22.65 -1.03
C HIS A 96 7.47 23.94 -1.33
N LYS A 97 7.00 24.69 -2.33
CA LYS A 97 7.32 26.12 -2.39
C LYS A 97 6.65 26.72 -1.17
N HIS A 98 7.42 26.97 -0.12
CA HIS A 98 7.03 27.91 0.91
C HIS A 98 6.79 29.25 0.23
N SER A 99 5.54 29.57 -0.08
CA SER A 99 5.15 30.95 -0.38
C SER A 99 5.17 31.69 0.94
N ASN A 100 6.33 32.25 1.27
CA ASN A 100 6.46 33.28 2.29
C ASN A 100 5.79 34.55 1.72
N ALA A 101 4.46 34.63 1.84
CA ALA A 101 3.70 35.82 1.47
C ALA A 101 3.51 36.65 2.74
N GLN A 102 4.43 37.59 2.88
CA GLN A 102 4.43 38.79 3.71
C GLN A 102 3.00 39.27 4.06
N ARG A 103 2.71 39.41 5.36
CA ARG A 103 1.61 40.25 5.86
C ARG A 103 2.07 41.71 5.76
N PRO A 104 1.40 42.60 5.01
CA PRO A 104 1.53 44.03 5.24
C PRO A 104 0.63 44.44 6.43
N GLU A 105 1.11 45.42 7.18
CA GLU A 105 0.48 45.99 8.39
C GLU A 105 -0.81 46.74 8.11
#